data_AF-A0A8T5IDT6-F1
#
_entry.id   AF-A0A8T5IDT6-F1
#
_cell.length_a   1.000
_cell.length_b   1.000
_cell.length_c   1.000
_cell.angle_alpha   90.00
_cell.angle_beta   90.00
_cell.angle_gamma   90.00
#
_symmetry.space_group_name_H-M   'P 1'
#
loop_
_entity.id
_entity.type
_entity.pdbx_description
1 polymer ?
#
loop_
_entity_poly.entity_id
_entity_poly.type
_entity_poly.pdbx_seq_one_letter_code
_entity_poly.pdbx_strand_id
1 'polypeptide(L)'
;ALPDEETQHIDSDSDGFGDSQSGFQPDDCPFLPGNSTNDRFGCIDSDGDGMSDDNDDFPNDPLRAGDADADGLDDALEDDCSNVFGTSTIDRLGCPDSDGDGVSDTDQSWTTNQGGDAFPMDSSQWADSDGDGYGDELLGTQGDACSSVQGTSSADRFGCPDSDGDGWSNADSNWQIEDGADSFPNEISQWSDIDGDGFGDNQLGILSDNCPSEFGTSTEGLLGCPDSDSDGWVDSVDAFANDSSQWIDSDGDGYGDNSSGTNGDDCPQINGPSSLGLRGCADADLDGWDDSTDAFPLFASQWIDRDGDGWGDNQSIGALRIDHHPDDPEQWSLDVTLSCSPPTNEVDIATADVAIITCTLSNQAEVALMVILVWDVPIGVYTDDKSQLIHLSAEGSSDAVKQVFLRASGESVGEYMTIIKIEEPGGEKPLDTQVIDIIANDSTPGEEPESGSQKEGEGTFAGIKMNAQNFRLIAAGSVLLILIGGIVFRVAKPKTKAQRAGTSKFMNTGNFMHPPPPPPQTQWQKDSPWQL
;
A
#
# COMPACT_ATOMS: atom_id res chain seq x y z
N ALA A 1 63.86 -28.86 95.58
CA ALA A 1 65.21 -28.26 95.48
C ALA A 1 66.06 -29.09 94.54
N LEU A 2 66.43 -28.52 93.39
CA LEU A 2 67.09 -29.22 92.30
C LEU A 2 68.59 -29.37 92.60
N PRO A 3 69.08 -30.56 92.99
CA PRO A 3 70.44 -30.72 93.53
C PRO A 3 71.55 -30.44 92.53
N ASP A 4 71.21 -30.49 91.24
CA ASP A 4 72.14 -30.40 90.12
C ASP A 4 72.14 -29.00 89.44
N GLU A 5 71.25 -28.09 89.85
CA GLU A 5 71.15 -26.72 89.29
C GLU A 5 71.56 -25.67 90.33
N GLU A 6 72.80 -25.17 90.22
CA GLU A 6 73.39 -24.18 91.15
C GLU A 6 72.64 -22.84 91.20
N THR A 7 71.63 -22.61 90.35
CA THR A 7 70.84 -21.38 90.34
C THR A 7 69.43 -21.54 90.92
N GLN A 8 69.00 -22.77 91.24
CA GLN A 8 67.65 -23.11 91.70
C GLN A 8 67.66 -23.90 93.01
N HIS A 9 67.59 -23.20 94.14
CA HIS A 9 67.82 -23.79 95.48
C HIS A 9 66.55 -24.13 96.26
N ILE A 10 65.40 -23.62 95.83
CA ILE A 10 64.08 -23.78 96.45
C ILE A 10 63.12 -24.17 95.32
N ASP A 11 62.23 -25.10 95.65
CA ASP A 11 61.21 -25.65 94.76
C ASP A 11 60.11 -26.12 95.73
N SER A 12 59.07 -25.29 95.81
CA SER A 12 58.12 -25.26 96.92
C SER A 12 56.99 -26.28 96.80
N ASP A 13 56.65 -26.67 95.58
CA ASP A 13 55.60 -27.64 95.25
C ASP A 13 56.13 -28.96 94.66
N SER A 14 57.45 -29.07 94.43
CA SER A 14 58.15 -30.31 94.10
C SER A 14 57.83 -30.87 92.71
N ASP A 15 57.57 -30.01 91.74
CA ASP A 15 57.23 -30.38 90.37
C ASP A 15 58.45 -30.55 89.44
N GLY A 16 59.61 -30.02 89.85
CA GLY A 16 60.85 -30.10 89.10
C GLY A 16 61.35 -28.77 88.54
N PHE A 17 60.61 -27.67 88.74
CA PHE A 17 61.04 -26.30 88.45
C PHE A 17 61.40 -25.56 89.75
N GLY A 18 62.28 -24.55 89.68
CA GLY A 18 62.79 -23.86 90.87
C GLY A 18 62.24 -22.45 91.05
N ASP A 19 61.83 -22.08 92.26
CA ASP A 19 61.18 -20.80 92.59
C ASP A 19 62.06 -19.54 92.37
N SER A 20 63.37 -19.68 92.09
CA SER A 20 64.27 -18.54 92.09
C SER A 20 64.17 -17.78 90.77
N GLN A 21 63.42 -16.67 90.73
CA GLN A 21 63.18 -15.86 89.51
C GLN A 21 64.44 -15.45 88.72
N SER A 22 65.61 -15.37 89.36
CA SER A 22 66.88 -15.05 88.69
C SER A 22 67.67 -16.28 88.21
N GLY A 23 67.14 -17.48 88.42
CA GLY A 23 67.70 -18.73 87.97
C GLY A 23 67.31 -19.06 86.53
N PHE A 24 67.88 -20.13 85.99
CA PHE A 24 67.48 -20.65 84.68
C PHE A 24 66.09 -21.29 84.78
N GLN A 25 65.20 -20.98 83.83
CA GLN A 25 63.81 -21.48 83.74
C GLN A 25 63.11 -21.51 85.12
N PRO A 26 62.98 -20.34 85.78
CA PRO A 26 62.35 -20.28 87.08
C PRO A 26 60.89 -20.71 86.98
N ASP A 27 60.40 -21.34 88.04
CA ASP A 27 58.99 -21.69 88.17
C ASP A 27 58.15 -20.41 88.26
N ASP A 28 57.28 -20.21 87.26
CA ASP A 28 56.35 -19.09 87.17
C ASP A 28 55.03 -19.37 87.91
N CYS A 29 54.86 -20.57 88.46
CA CYS A 29 53.77 -21.03 89.33
C CYS A 29 54.26 -21.68 90.65
N PRO A 30 55.06 -20.99 91.51
CA PRO A 30 55.85 -21.60 92.61
C PRO A 30 55.10 -22.38 93.72
N PHE A 31 53.78 -22.44 93.69
CA PHE A 31 52.97 -23.10 94.71
C PHE A 31 51.93 -24.06 94.12
N LEU A 32 51.97 -24.28 92.81
CA LEU A 32 51.03 -25.10 92.07
C LEU A 32 51.84 -25.98 91.10
N PRO A 33 51.95 -27.29 91.36
CA PRO A 33 52.83 -28.15 90.58
C PRO A 33 52.37 -28.24 89.13
N GLY A 34 53.30 -28.03 88.19
CA GLY A 34 53.06 -28.02 86.75
C GLY A 34 54.11 -28.73 85.91
N ASN A 35 53.99 -28.62 84.59
CA ASN A 35 54.81 -29.34 83.61
C ASN A 35 55.05 -28.55 82.30
N SER A 36 54.58 -27.32 82.19
CA SER A 36 54.85 -26.44 81.04
C SER A 36 56.35 -26.17 80.87
N THR A 37 56.81 -26.06 79.61
CA THR A 37 58.24 -26.00 79.24
C THR A 37 58.60 -24.99 78.14
N ASN A 38 57.64 -24.32 77.51
CA ASN A 38 57.89 -23.40 76.40
C ASN A 38 57.68 -21.93 76.77
N ASP A 39 56.77 -21.65 77.70
CA ASP A 39 56.44 -20.29 78.15
C ASP A 39 56.65 -20.12 79.66
N ARG A 40 55.58 -20.14 80.47
CA ARG A 40 55.61 -20.02 81.92
C ARG A 40 56.01 -21.35 82.53
N PHE A 41 57.29 -21.57 82.75
CA PHE A 41 57.84 -22.84 83.24
C PHE A 41 57.23 -23.24 84.60
N GLY A 42 56.92 -24.53 84.81
CA GLY A 42 56.38 -25.04 86.10
C GLY A 42 54.89 -24.77 86.35
N CYS A 43 54.17 -24.24 85.35
CA CYS A 43 52.71 -24.08 85.41
C CYS A 43 51.97 -25.32 84.87
N ILE A 44 50.67 -25.42 85.18
CA ILE A 44 49.82 -26.51 84.68
C ILE A 44 49.82 -26.47 83.14
N ASP A 45 50.05 -27.62 82.53
CA ASP A 45 49.96 -27.90 81.10
C ASP A 45 49.17 -29.22 80.95
N SER A 46 47.89 -29.06 80.64
CA SER A 46 46.87 -30.11 80.73
C SER A 46 46.97 -31.15 79.63
N ASP A 47 47.48 -30.80 78.45
CA ASP A 47 47.60 -31.71 77.30
C ASP A 47 49.05 -32.12 76.97
N GLY A 48 50.04 -31.42 77.52
CA GLY A 48 51.45 -31.78 77.50
C GLY A 48 52.20 -31.30 76.25
N ASP A 49 51.73 -30.26 75.58
CA ASP A 49 52.40 -29.67 74.41
C ASP A 49 53.57 -28.73 74.79
N GLY A 50 53.65 -28.38 76.08
CA GLY A 50 54.67 -27.54 76.68
C GLY A 50 54.25 -26.10 76.93
N MET A 51 53.07 -25.64 76.49
CA MET A 51 52.50 -24.35 76.85
C MET A 51 51.70 -24.45 78.15
N SER A 52 51.72 -23.40 78.98
CA SER A 52 50.89 -23.38 80.19
C SER A 52 49.42 -23.12 79.89
N ASP A 53 48.48 -23.78 80.59
CA ASP A 53 47.02 -23.63 80.43
C ASP A 53 46.53 -22.17 80.45
N ASP A 54 47.26 -21.26 81.11
CA ASP A 54 46.92 -19.84 81.23
C ASP A 54 47.28 -19.02 79.97
N ASN A 55 48.21 -19.51 79.14
CA ASN A 55 48.72 -18.86 77.92
C ASN A 55 48.52 -19.73 76.66
N ASP A 56 47.96 -20.91 76.83
CA ASP A 56 47.55 -21.81 75.77
C ASP A 56 46.09 -21.50 75.42
N ASP A 57 45.84 -21.10 74.18
CA ASP A 57 44.48 -20.82 73.71
C ASP A 57 43.68 -22.11 73.47
N PHE A 58 44.35 -23.26 73.41
CA PHE A 58 43.77 -24.60 73.29
C PHE A 58 44.24 -25.60 74.37
N PRO A 59 43.99 -25.37 75.69
CA PRO A 59 44.58 -26.13 76.81
C PRO A 59 44.27 -27.64 76.92
N ASN A 60 43.56 -28.22 75.94
CA ASN A 60 43.20 -29.64 75.94
C ASN A 60 43.50 -30.30 74.58
N ASP A 61 44.18 -29.61 73.67
CA ASP A 61 44.53 -30.07 72.34
C ASP A 61 46.04 -29.98 72.12
N PRO A 62 46.80 -31.08 72.30
CA PRO A 62 48.26 -31.05 72.34
C PRO A 62 48.94 -30.76 70.99
N LEU A 63 48.16 -30.40 69.98
CA LEU A 63 48.64 -29.99 68.67
C LEU A 63 48.48 -28.49 68.45
N ARG A 64 47.65 -27.79 69.20
CA ARG A 64 47.31 -26.38 69.00
C ARG A 64 47.63 -25.59 70.26
N ALA A 65 48.15 -24.39 70.11
CA ALA A 65 48.72 -23.64 71.23
C ALA A 65 48.40 -22.13 71.21
N GLY A 66 48.25 -21.52 70.03
CA GLY A 66 48.08 -20.07 69.90
C GLY A 66 46.94 -19.70 68.97
N ASP A 67 46.13 -18.72 69.38
CA ASP A 67 44.99 -18.15 68.65
C ASP A 67 44.98 -16.63 68.88
N ALA A 68 45.86 -15.90 68.18
CA ALA A 68 46.17 -14.52 68.52
C ALA A 68 45.00 -13.54 68.30
N ASP A 69 44.03 -13.89 67.45
CA ASP A 69 42.83 -13.09 67.18
C ASP A 69 41.52 -13.70 67.68
N ALA A 70 41.59 -14.86 68.33
CA ALA A 70 40.49 -15.56 68.98
C ALA A 70 39.37 -16.01 68.02
N ASP A 71 39.74 -16.42 66.79
CA ASP A 71 38.81 -16.96 65.80
C ASP A 71 38.58 -18.48 65.93
N GLY A 72 39.37 -19.14 66.79
CA GLY A 72 39.27 -20.56 67.11
C GLY A 72 40.15 -21.46 66.24
N LEU A 73 41.04 -20.89 65.43
CA LEU A 73 42.04 -21.57 64.63
C LEU A 73 43.44 -21.38 65.22
N ASP A 74 44.31 -22.38 65.05
CA ASP A 74 45.69 -22.25 65.51
C ASP A 74 46.53 -21.41 64.53
N ASP A 75 47.21 -20.40 65.06
CA ASP A 75 48.04 -19.43 64.34
C ASP A 75 49.08 -20.08 63.40
N ALA A 76 49.63 -21.24 63.78
CA ALA A 76 50.75 -21.87 63.08
C ALA A 76 50.34 -23.04 62.19
N LEU A 77 49.17 -23.64 62.45
CA LEU A 77 48.72 -24.87 61.80
C LEU A 77 47.52 -24.67 60.87
N GLU A 78 46.63 -23.74 61.19
CA GLU A 78 45.32 -23.64 60.55
C GLU A 78 45.04 -22.23 59.99
N ASP A 79 45.39 -21.17 60.71
CA ASP A 79 45.02 -19.80 60.36
C ASP A 79 46.00 -19.12 59.39
N ASP A 80 45.54 -18.82 58.18
CA ASP A 80 46.28 -18.08 57.15
C ASP A 80 46.37 -16.57 57.44
N CYS A 81 45.56 -16.06 58.36
CA CYS A 81 45.42 -14.67 58.77
C CYS A 81 45.55 -14.46 60.30
N SER A 82 46.53 -15.13 60.93
CA SER A 82 46.82 -15.27 62.38
C SER A 82 46.88 -14.04 63.29
N ASN A 83 46.44 -12.85 62.87
CA ASN A 83 46.34 -11.66 63.71
C ASN A 83 45.07 -10.84 63.40
N VAL A 84 44.21 -11.33 62.50
CA VAL A 84 43.04 -10.64 62.00
C VAL A 84 41.90 -11.64 61.92
N PHE A 85 41.03 -11.57 62.93
CA PHE A 85 39.84 -12.40 63.03
C PHE A 85 39.10 -12.52 61.69
N GLY A 86 38.83 -13.75 61.29
CA GLY A 86 38.16 -14.07 60.04
C GLY A 86 37.22 -15.26 60.13
N THR A 87 36.49 -15.49 59.05
CA THR A 87 35.52 -16.59 58.95
C THR A 87 35.54 -17.33 57.62
N SER A 88 36.47 -16.99 56.72
CA SER A 88 36.61 -17.68 55.43
C SER A 88 36.97 -19.16 55.62
N THR A 89 36.50 -20.00 54.71
CA THR A 89 36.61 -21.46 54.78
C THR A 89 36.98 -22.16 53.46
N ILE A 90 36.99 -21.44 52.34
CA ILE A 90 37.17 -22.01 50.99
C ILE A 90 38.60 -21.81 50.48
N ASP A 91 39.14 -20.59 50.58
CA ASP A 91 40.45 -20.23 50.05
C ASP A 91 41.50 -20.14 51.17
N ARG A 92 41.59 -19.01 51.87
CA ARG A 92 42.47 -18.81 53.03
C ARG A 92 41.64 -19.04 54.27
N LEU A 93 42.04 -19.95 55.15
CA LEU A 93 41.26 -20.26 56.35
C LEU A 93 41.54 -19.21 57.43
N GLY A 94 40.50 -18.71 58.13
CA GLY A 94 40.66 -17.73 59.21
C GLY A 94 40.85 -16.27 58.78
N CYS A 95 40.67 -15.96 57.49
CA CYS A 95 40.78 -14.60 56.98
C CYS A 95 39.41 -13.86 56.98
N PRO A 96 39.41 -12.51 56.99
CA PRO A 96 38.18 -11.73 56.87
C PRO A 96 37.35 -12.16 55.68
N ASP A 97 36.06 -12.37 55.91
CA ASP A 97 35.04 -12.75 54.92
C ASP A 97 33.81 -11.90 55.25
N SER A 98 33.60 -10.84 54.47
CA SER A 98 32.67 -9.77 54.81
C SER A 98 31.20 -10.16 54.62
N ASP A 99 30.89 -11.12 53.75
CA ASP A 99 29.52 -11.52 53.43
C ASP A 99 29.19 -12.99 53.76
N GLY A 100 30.18 -13.78 54.12
CA GLY A 100 30.03 -15.11 54.68
C GLY A 100 29.81 -16.22 53.65
N ASP A 101 30.26 -16.04 52.40
CA ASP A 101 30.23 -17.10 51.39
C ASP A 101 31.36 -18.12 51.52
N GLY A 102 32.34 -17.81 52.38
CA GLY A 102 33.48 -18.65 52.70
C GLY A 102 34.75 -18.29 51.93
N VAL A 103 34.73 -17.35 51.00
CA VAL A 103 35.92 -16.84 50.31
C VAL A 103 36.43 -15.59 51.03
N SER A 104 37.74 -15.48 51.22
CA SER A 104 38.32 -14.37 51.97
C SER A 104 38.34 -13.06 51.18
N ASP A 105 38.05 -11.95 51.85
CA ASP A 105 38.19 -10.59 51.34
C ASP A 105 39.60 -10.38 50.75
N THR A 106 39.68 -9.55 49.71
CA THR A 106 40.98 -9.18 49.14
C THR A 106 41.78 -8.27 50.06
N ASP A 107 43.11 -8.46 50.05
CA ASP A 107 44.06 -7.61 50.76
C ASP A 107 45.32 -7.32 49.90
N GLN A 108 46.35 -6.73 50.52
CA GLN A 108 47.58 -6.35 49.81
C GLN A 108 48.38 -7.56 49.27
N SER A 109 48.20 -8.73 49.86
CA SER A 109 48.89 -9.99 49.54
C SER A 109 48.02 -11.00 48.78
N TRP A 110 46.70 -10.89 48.88
CA TRP A 110 45.72 -11.78 48.27
C TRP A 110 44.70 -10.97 47.48
N THR A 111 44.92 -10.88 46.18
CA THR A 111 44.06 -10.15 45.25
C THR A 111 43.04 -11.08 44.58
N THR A 112 42.08 -10.51 43.85
CA THR A 112 41.10 -11.29 43.06
C THR A 112 41.75 -12.31 42.13
N ASN A 113 42.85 -11.94 41.47
CA ASN A 113 43.64 -12.84 40.60
C ASN A 113 44.27 -14.04 41.34
N GLN A 114 44.34 -13.99 42.66
CA GLN A 114 44.87 -15.06 43.52
C GLN A 114 43.76 -15.91 44.15
N GLY A 115 42.48 -15.57 43.91
CA GLY A 115 41.32 -16.26 44.44
C GLY A 115 40.67 -15.58 45.65
N GLY A 116 41.08 -14.35 45.98
CA GLY A 116 40.34 -13.56 46.97
C GLY A 116 39.03 -13.06 46.38
N ASP A 117 38.07 -12.79 47.26
CA ASP A 117 36.69 -12.48 46.89
C ASP A 117 36.59 -11.19 46.04
N ALA A 118 36.06 -11.37 44.83
CA ALA A 118 35.81 -10.29 43.88
C ALA A 118 34.62 -9.40 44.28
N PHE A 119 33.66 -9.93 45.05
CA PHE A 119 32.48 -9.21 45.51
C PHE A 119 32.26 -9.36 47.03
N PRO A 120 33.09 -8.70 47.88
CA PRO A 120 33.08 -8.82 49.37
C PRO A 120 31.79 -8.42 50.12
N MET A 121 30.71 -8.16 49.42
CA MET A 121 29.43 -7.69 49.97
C MET A 121 28.24 -8.43 49.33
N ASP A 122 28.49 -9.42 48.48
CA ASP A 122 27.50 -10.22 47.79
C ASP A 122 27.86 -11.71 47.87
N SER A 123 27.35 -12.36 48.92
CA SER A 123 27.63 -13.77 49.22
C SER A 123 27.16 -14.78 48.16
N SER A 124 26.62 -14.30 47.04
CA SER A 124 26.23 -15.12 45.90
C SER A 124 27.23 -15.05 44.74
N GLN A 125 28.25 -14.20 44.84
CA GLN A 125 29.28 -13.97 43.85
C GLN A 125 30.64 -13.85 44.54
N TRP A 126 31.64 -14.66 44.15
CA TRP A 126 32.99 -14.58 44.72
C TRP A 126 34.10 -14.46 43.68
N ALA A 127 33.81 -14.78 42.42
CA ALA A 127 34.77 -14.81 41.33
C ALA A 127 34.33 -13.91 40.18
N ASP A 128 35.30 -13.26 39.53
CA ASP A 128 35.14 -12.43 38.34
C ASP A 128 36.29 -12.78 37.38
N SER A 129 36.09 -13.79 36.55
CA SER A 129 37.16 -14.42 35.77
C SER A 129 37.70 -13.53 34.66
N ASP A 130 36.89 -12.63 34.11
CA ASP A 130 37.29 -11.74 33.02
C ASP A 130 37.43 -10.26 33.42
N GLY A 131 36.98 -9.89 34.63
CA GLY A 131 37.18 -8.58 35.23
C GLY A 131 36.21 -7.52 34.73
N ASP A 132 35.02 -7.90 34.28
CA ASP A 132 34.00 -6.98 33.77
C ASP A 132 33.05 -6.44 34.86
N GLY A 133 33.13 -6.99 36.07
CA GLY A 133 32.35 -6.59 37.23
C GLY A 133 31.02 -7.32 37.38
N TYR A 134 30.76 -8.37 36.60
CA TYR A 134 29.71 -9.35 36.85
C TYR A 134 30.33 -10.64 37.39
N GLY A 135 29.70 -11.27 38.37
CA GLY A 135 30.29 -12.44 39.04
C GLY A 135 30.00 -13.75 38.30
N ASP A 136 30.96 -14.66 38.28
CA ASP A 136 30.92 -15.91 37.48
C ASP A 136 29.75 -16.85 37.84
N GLU A 137 29.16 -16.72 39.03
CA GLU A 137 28.07 -17.57 39.47
C GLU A 137 26.75 -17.15 38.84
N LEU A 138 26.36 -17.83 37.76
CA LEU A 138 25.18 -17.52 36.97
C LEU A 138 23.86 -17.43 37.77
N LEU A 139 23.75 -18.18 38.88
CA LEU A 139 22.57 -18.16 39.75
C LEU A 139 22.64 -17.13 40.89
N GLY A 140 23.78 -16.45 41.04
CA GLY A 140 23.95 -15.34 41.96
C GLY A 140 23.35 -14.04 41.43
N THR A 141 23.56 -12.96 42.18
CA THR A 141 23.11 -11.62 41.78
C THR A 141 23.80 -11.21 40.49
N GLN A 142 23.02 -10.91 39.44
CA GLN A 142 23.55 -10.44 38.13
C GLN A 142 24.72 -11.31 37.63
N GLY A 143 24.61 -12.63 37.77
CA GLY A 143 25.67 -13.54 37.37
C GLY A 143 26.02 -13.43 35.89
N ASP A 144 27.31 -13.44 35.61
CA ASP A 144 27.89 -13.29 34.28
C ASP A 144 27.54 -14.51 33.42
N ALA A 145 26.80 -14.26 32.35
CA ALA A 145 26.45 -15.26 31.35
C ALA A 145 27.60 -15.58 30.38
N CYS A 146 28.64 -14.74 30.37
CA CYS A 146 29.79 -14.77 29.49
C CYS A 146 31.12 -14.70 30.26
N SER A 147 31.24 -15.44 31.38
CA SER A 147 32.34 -15.54 32.38
C SER A 147 33.81 -15.65 31.92
N SER A 148 34.12 -15.52 30.65
CA SER A 148 35.47 -15.56 30.09
C SER A 148 35.70 -14.48 29.03
N VAL A 149 34.72 -13.62 28.79
CA VAL A 149 34.70 -12.60 27.75
C VAL A 149 34.04 -11.35 28.31
N GLN A 150 34.87 -10.37 28.64
CA GLN A 150 34.39 -9.09 29.19
C GLN A 150 33.22 -8.51 28.40
N GLY A 151 32.17 -8.17 29.13
CA GLY A 151 30.97 -7.58 28.59
C GLY A 151 30.46 -6.40 29.40
N THR A 152 29.41 -5.77 28.89
CA THR A 152 28.73 -4.67 29.58
C THR A 152 27.21 -4.78 29.51
N SER A 153 26.67 -5.82 28.87
CA SER A 153 25.24 -6.03 28.79
C SER A 153 24.61 -6.18 30.17
N SER A 154 23.37 -5.70 30.30
CA SER A 154 22.64 -5.58 31.57
C SER A 154 21.13 -5.76 31.47
N ALA A 155 20.58 -5.99 30.26
CA ALA A 155 19.14 -6.10 30.01
C ALA A 155 18.68 -7.56 29.89
N ASP A 156 19.42 -8.39 29.15
CA ASP A 156 19.12 -9.81 28.90
C ASP A 156 20.09 -10.74 29.64
N ARG A 157 21.35 -10.76 29.20
CA ARG A 157 22.44 -11.56 29.75
C ARG A 157 23.42 -10.60 30.39
N PHE A 158 23.68 -10.72 31.68
CA PHE A 158 24.67 -9.87 32.34
C PHE A 158 26.10 -10.30 31.93
N GLY A 159 27.01 -9.34 31.78
CA GLY A 159 28.44 -9.59 31.51
C GLY A 159 28.79 -10.09 30.10
N CYS A 160 27.87 -10.04 29.15
CA CYS A 160 28.14 -10.39 27.76
C CYS A 160 28.54 -9.16 26.90
N PRO A 161 29.26 -9.37 25.78
CA PRO A 161 29.61 -8.29 24.87
C PRO A 161 28.38 -7.53 24.38
N ASP A 162 28.40 -6.22 24.53
CA ASP A 162 27.38 -5.26 24.10
C ASP A 162 28.11 -4.17 23.31
N SER A 163 27.89 -4.14 22.00
CA SER A 163 28.71 -3.34 21.07
C SER A 163 28.32 -1.86 21.02
N ASP A 164 27.06 -1.53 21.29
CA ASP A 164 26.56 -0.16 21.21
C ASP A 164 26.15 0.46 22.57
N GLY A 165 26.11 -0.36 23.62
CA GLY A 165 25.93 0.06 25.00
C GLY A 165 24.49 0.35 25.38
N ASP A 166 23.51 -0.26 24.70
CA ASP A 166 22.09 -0.14 25.06
C ASP A 166 21.65 -1.09 26.19
N GLY A 167 22.52 -2.03 26.55
CA GLY A 167 22.33 -3.01 27.60
C GLY A 167 21.97 -4.41 27.09
N TRP A 168 21.65 -4.61 25.82
CA TRP A 168 21.36 -5.93 25.25
C TRP A 168 22.63 -6.59 24.73
N SER A 169 22.76 -7.89 24.94
CA SER A 169 23.96 -8.61 24.55
C SER A 169 23.97 -8.92 23.05
N ASN A 170 25.15 -8.78 22.42
CA ASN A 170 25.38 -9.26 21.07
C ASN A 170 25.05 -10.75 20.95
N ALA A 171 24.56 -11.16 19.78
CA ALA A 171 24.39 -12.58 19.47
C ALA A 171 25.74 -13.33 19.42
N ASP A 172 25.76 -14.56 19.93
CA ASP A 172 26.91 -15.47 19.89
C ASP A 172 26.50 -16.91 19.48
N SER A 173 27.42 -17.88 19.65
CA SER A 173 27.16 -19.26 19.26
C SER A 173 26.10 -19.99 20.09
N ASN A 174 25.83 -19.51 21.31
CA ASN A 174 24.93 -20.11 22.29
C ASN A 174 23.67 -19.29 22.56
N TRP A 175 23.68 -18.00 22.23
CA TRP A 175 22.55 -17.08 22.39
C TRP A 175 22.37 -16.26 21.11
N GLN A 176 21.37 -16.62 20.31
CA GLN A 176 21.11 -15.97 19.03
C GLN A 176 20.03 -14.90 19.17
N ILE A 177 19.79 -14.15 18.10
CA ILE A 177 18.70 -13.16 18.03
C ILE A 177 17.35 -13.80 18.38
N GLU A 178 17.11 -15.03 17.92
CA GLU A 178 15.90 -15.80 18.25
C GLU A 178 15.75 -16.17 19.74
N ASP A 179 16.84 -16.16 20.50
CA ASP A 179 16.85 -16.36 21.95
C ASP A 179 16.67 -15.06 22.74
N GLY A 180 16.69 -13.90 22.06
CA GLY A 180 16.58 -12.57 22.65
C GLY A 180 17.88 -11.78 22.72
N ALA A 181 18.91 -12.18 21.97
CA ALA A 181 20.09 -11.33 21.75
C ALA A 181 19.71 -10.06 20.96
N ASP A 182 20.54 -9.04 21.06
CA ASP A 182 20.38 -7.79 20.33
C ASP A 182 20.31 -7.99 18.81
N SER A 183 19.16 -7.64 18.23
CA SER A 183 18.91 -7.68 16.78
C SER A 183 19.71 -6.61 16.02
N PHE A 184 20.10 -5.50 16.66
CA PHE A 184 20.83 -4.39 16.06
C PHE A 184 22.08 -4.00 16.87
N PRO A 185 23.15 -4.83 16.87
CA PRO A 185 24.36 -4.65 17.68
C PRO A 185 25.22 -3.39 17.44
N ASN A 186 24.76 -2.44 16.63
CA ASN A 186 25.49 -1.21 16.35
C ASN A 186 24.57 0.02 16.39
N GLU A 187 23.35 -0.12 16.91
CA GLU A 187 22.35 0.93 16.97
C GLU A 187 21.68 0.97 18.34
N ILE A 188 22.25 1.76 19.24
CA ILE A 188 21.87 1.91 20.66
C ILE A 188 20.36 2.20 20.93
N SER A 189 19.61 2.56 19.90
CA SER A 189 18.20 2.88 20.00
C SER A 189 17.27 1.73 19.60
N GLN A 190 17.81 0.61 19.11
CA GLN A 190 17.07 -0.57 18.66
C GLN A 190 17.75 -1.84 19.16
N TRP A 191 16.98 -2.79 19.68
CA TRP A 191 17.51 -4.08 20.17
C TRP A 191 16.62 -5.28 19.83
N SER A 192 15.41 -5.03 19.31
CA SER A 192 14.38 -6.05 19.07
C SER A 192 13.87 -5.94 17.65
N ASP A 193 13.70 -7.09 17.01
CA ASP A 193 13.13 -7.29 15.68
C ASP A 193 12.32 -8.59 15.70
N ILE A 194 11.05 -8.50 16.12
CA ILE A 194 10.22 -9.67 16.43
C ILE A 194 9.88 -10.49 15.17
N ASP A 195 9.70 -9.85 14.03
CA ASP A 195 9.33 -10.51 12.78
C ASP A 195 10.51 -10.71 11.81
N GLY A 196 11.66 -10.14 12.12
CA GLY A 196 12.93 -10.38 11.43
C GLY A 196 13.04 -9.62 10.10
N ASP A 197 12.39 -8.48 10.00
CA ASP A 197 12.29 -7.69 8.77
C ASP A 197 13.42 -6.65 8.60
N GLY A 198 14.21 -6.46 9.66
CA GLY A 198 15.34 -5.54 9.69
C GLY A 198 14.99 -4.11 10.11
N PHE A 199 13.75 -3.85 10.54
CA PHE A 199 13.33 -2.62 11.21
C PHE A 199 13.14 -2.88 12.72
N GLY A 200 13.59 -1.94 13.55
CA GLY A 200 13.61 -2.19 14.99
C GLY A 200 12.30 -1.84 15.68
N ASP A 201 11.84 -2.69 16.60
CA ASP A 201 10.53 -2.57 17.26
C ASP A 201 10.41 -1.36 18.20
N ASN A 202 11.54 -0.79 18.63
CA ASN A 202 11.51 0.33 19.57
C ASN A 202 11.03 1.60 18.85
N GLN A 203 9.79 2.01 19.13
CA GLN A 203 9.15 3.20 18.54
C GLN A 203 9.87 4.53 18.81
N LEU A 204 10.76 4.58 19.80
CA LEU A 204 11.58 5.76 20.08
C LEU A 204 12.96 5.70 19.41
N GLY A 205 13.31 4.57 18.82
CA GLY A 205 14.56 4.38 18.10
C GLY A 205 14.51 4.92 16.67
N ILE A 206 15.67 4.95 16.02
CA ILE A 206 15.74 5.30 14.60
C ILE A 206 15.17 4.17 13.76
N LEU A 207 14.59 4.52 12.61
CA LEU A 207 14.02 3.54 11.66
C LEU A 207 13.11 2.51 12.34
N SER A 208 12.30 2.97 13.30
CA SER A 208 11.43 2.10 14.06
C SER A 208 10.36 1.47 13.17
N ASP A 209 10.12 0.18 13.38
CA ASP A 209 9.06 -0.54 12.70
C ASP A 209 7.67 -0.03 13.13
N ASN A 210 6.81 0.22 12.14
CA ASN A 210 5.42 0.58 12.32
C ASN A 210 4.48 -0.63 12.36
N CYS A 211 4.97 -1.82 11.99
CA CYS A 211 4.27 -3.10 12.04
C CYS A 211 5.07 -4.19 12.79
N PRO A 212 5.39 -4.04 14.11
CA PRO A 212 6.34 -4.88 14.92
C PRO A 212 6.08 -6.39 15.03
N SER A 213 5.11 -6.94 14.30
CA SER A 213 4.74 -8.34 14.35
C SER A 213 4.33 -8.88 12.98
N GLU A 214 4.46 -8.07 11.93
CA GLU A 214 4.09 -8.37 10.56
C GLU A 214 5.23 -7.97 9.63
N PHE A 215 6.05 -8.96 9.27
CA PHE A 215 7.20 -8.79 8.40
C PHE A 215 6.89 -7.88 7.20
N GLY A 216 7.68 -6.83 7.04
CA GLY A 216 7.55 -5.85 5.99
C GLY A 216 8.86 -5.49 5.30
N THR A 217 8.76 -4.77 4.19
CA THR A 217 9.95 -4.22 3.51
C THR A 217 9.77 -2.75 3.13
N SER A 218 8.65 -2.14 3.54
CA SER A 218 8.36 -0.75 3.21
C SER A 218 9.40 0.20 3.83
N THR A 219 9.83 1.16 3.03
CA THR A 219 10.80 2.20 3.39
C THR A 219 10.21 3.61 3.34
N GLU A 220 8.99 3.74 2.82
CA GLU A 220 8.23 4.99 2.70
C GLU A 220 6.83 4.83 3.30
N GLY A 221 6.27 5.93 3.80
CA GLY A 221 4.99 5.92 4.50
C GLY A 221 5.11 5.34 5.93
N LEU A 222 4.83 4.05 6.09
CA LEU A 222 5.00 3.31 7.33
C LEU A 222 6.15 2.34 7.14
N LEU A 223 7.20 2.41 7.96
CA LEU A 223 8.39 1.54 7.86
C LEU A 223 8.11 0.14 8.39
N GLY A 224 8.76 -0.88 7.83
CA GLY A 224 8.67 -2.27 8.30
C GLY A 224 7.29 -2.93 8.16
N CYS A 225 6.46 -2.38 7.26
CA CYS A 225 5.14 -2.93 6.97
C CYS A 225 5.12 -3.65 5.61
N PRO A 226 4.10 -4.49 5.34
CA PRO A 226 3.97 -5.21 4.08
C PRO A 226 4.02 -4.28 2.85
N ASP A 227 4.91 -4.62 1.91
CA ASP A 227 5.13 -3.96 0.62
C ASP A 227 5.23 -5.08 -0.44
N SER A 228 4.14 -5.30 -1.16
CA SER A 228 3.92 -6.47 -1.99
C SER A 228 4.68 -6.43 -3.32
N ASP A 229 5.07 -5.25 -3.81
CA ASP A 229 5.81 -5.08 -5.07
C ASP A 229 7.23 -4.52 -4.91
N SER A 230 7.62 -4.21 -3.67
CA SER A 230 8.97 -3.80 -3.27
C SER A 230 9.43 -2.48 -3.90
N ASP A 231 8.52 -1.54 -4.12
CA ASP A 231 8.87 -0.18 -4.56
C ASP A 231 9.20 0.78 -3.41
N GLY A 232 8.93 0.34 -2.18
CA GLY A 232 9.20 1.04 -0.93
C GLY A 232 7.95 1.53 -0.22
N TRP A 233 6.79 1.64 -0.87
CA TRP A 233 5.55 2.08 -0.22
C TRP A 233 4.79 0.92 0.41
N VAL A 234 4.17 1.18 1.57
CA VAL A 234 3.36 0.17 2.26
C VAL A 234 2.03 -0.07 1.53
N ASP A 235 1.61 -1.33 1.40
CA ASP A 235 0.38 -1.78 0.70
C ASP A 235 -0.88 -1.01 1.13
N SER A 236 -0.93 -0.58 2.39
CA SER A 236 -2.10 0.10 2.97
C SER A 236 -2.29 1.55 2.50
N VAL A 237 -1.24 2.17 1.97
CA VAL A 237 -1.26 3.54 1.45
C VAL A 237 -0.91 3.62 -0.03
N ASP A 238 -0.33 2.56 -0.58
CA ASP A 238 -0.02 2.42 -2.00
C ASP A 238 -1.32 2.23 -2.82
N ALA A 239 -1.54 3.13 -3.78
CA ALA A 239 -2.70 3.05 -4.68
C ALA A 239 -2.65 1.83 -5.63
N PHE A 240 -1.44 1.33 -5.90
CA PHE A 240 -1.11 0.24 -6.81
C PHE A 240 -0.12 -0.76 -6.20
N ALA A 241 -0.42 -1.28 -5.01
CA ALA A 241 0.41 -2.24 -4.24
C ALA A 241 0.94 -3.52 -4.95
N ASN A 242 0.68 -3.71 -6.24
CA ASN A 242 1.24 -4.83 -7.02
C ASN A 242 1.95 -4.35 -8.31
N ASP A 243 2.20 -3.05 -8.45
CA ASP A 243 2.86 -2.42 -9.58
C ASP A 243 3.95 -1.47 -9.07
N SER A 244 5.17 -1.99 -8.97
CA SER A 244 6.33 -1.29 -8.38
C SER A 244 6.78 -0.01 -9.12
N SER A 245 6.06 0.40 -10.16
CA SER A 245 6.31 1.60 -10.93
C SER A 245 5.31 2.73 -10.63
N GLN A 246 4.27 2.45 -9.84
CA GLN A 246 3.21 3.34 -9.44
C GLN A 246 2.88 3.16 -7.96
N TRP A 247 2.76 4.26 -7.21
CA TRP A 247 2.40 4.21 -5.78
C TRP A 247 1.33 5.23 -5.38
N ILE A 248 1.02 6.18 -6.27
CA ILE A 248 0.14 7.32 -6.02
C ILE A 248 -0.85 7.51 -7.17
N ASP A 249 -2.11 7.75 -6.79
CA ASP A 249 -3.22 8.14 -7.67
C ASP A 249 -3.89 9.37 -7.02
N SER A 250 -3.52 10.55 -7.50
CA SER A 250 -3.91 11.81 -6.85
C SER A 250 -5.39 12.14 -7.01
N ASP A 251 -6.05 11.66 -8.06
CA ASP A 251 -7.44 12.00 -8.37
C ASP A 251 -8.41 10.81 -8.35
N GLY A 252 -7.90 9.59 -8.20
CA GLY A 252 -8.65 8.37 -7.97
C GLY A 252 -9.28 7.78 -9.22
N ASP A 253 -8.72 7.99 -10.41
CA ASP A 253 -9.24 7.44 -11.67
C ASP A 253 -8.72 6.03 -12.00
N GLY A 254 -7.72 5.55 -11.26
CA GLY A 254 -7.10 4.25 -11.44
C GLY A 254 -5.88 4.25 -12.37
N TYR A 255 -5.36 5.41 -12.76
CA TYR A 255 -4.05 5.57 -13.40
C TYR A 255 -3.07 6.25 -12.43
N GLY A 256 -1.84 5.75 -12.38
CA GLY A 256 -0.86 6.27 -11.41
C GLY A 256 -0.14 7.51 -11.91
N ASP A 257 0.11 8.48 -11.02
CA ASP A 257 0.68 9.79 -11.39
C ASP A 257 2.11 9.70 -11.96
N ASN A 258 2.82 8.59 -11.73
CA ASN A 258 4.17 8.44 -12.26
C ASN A 258 4.11 8.21 -13.77
N SER A 259 4.28 9.28 -14.54
CA SER A 259 4.33 9.25 -16.02
C SER A 259 5.33 8.26 -16.63
N SER A 260 6.36 7.83 -15.87
CA SER A 260 7.32 6.81 -16.35
C SER A 260 6.94 5.37 -15.98
N GLY A 261 5.93 5.21 -15.13
CA GLY A 261 5.41 3.92 -14.69
C GLY A 261 4.45 3.27 -15.69
N THR A 262 3.99 2.09 -15.35
CA THR A 262 2.97 1.36 -16.11
C THR A 262 1.71 2.21 -16.19
N ASN A 263 1.20 2.41 -17.41
CA ASN A 263 -0.07 3.11 -17.62
C ASN A 263 -0.17 4.47 -16.89
N GLY A 264 0.94 5.21 -16.81
CA GLY A 264 0.97 6.48 -16.08
C GLY A 264 -0.04 7.49 -16.60
N ASP A 265 -0.58 8.26 -15.69
CA ASP A 265 -1.58 9.28 -15.94
C ASP A 265 -0.96 10.52 -16.61
N ASP A 266 -1.51 10.92 -17.75
CA ASP A 266 -1.14 12.14 -18.48
C ASP A 266 -1.81 13.39 -17.88
N CYS A 267 -2.88 13.21 -17.10
CA CYS A 267 -3.65 14.23 -16.39
C CYS A 267 -3.81 13.98 -14.86
N PRO A 268 -2.73 13.91 -14.04
CA PRO A 268 -2.74 13.48 -12.61
C PRO A 268 -3.66 14.19 -11.61
N GLN A 269 -4.46 15.17 -12.02
CA GLN A 269 -5.30 15.99 -11.15
C GLN A 269 -6.74 16.09 -11.68
N ILE A 270 -7.06 15.36 -12.75
CA ILE A 270 -8.36 15.37 -13.42
C ILE A 270 -8.82 13.92 -13.52
N ASN A 271 -9.69 13.50 -12.61
CA ASN A 271 -10.27 12.16 -12.65
C ASN A 271 -10.93 11.90 -14.02
N GLY A 272 -10.31 11.04 -14.83
CA GLY A 272 -10.61 10.91 -16.25
C GLY A 272 -10.64 9.45 -16.71
N PRO A 273 -11.68 9.01 -17.44
CA PRO A 273 -11.77 7.60 -17.85
C PRO A 273 -11.00 7.28 -19.15
N SER A 274 -10.28 8.22 -19.76
CA SER A 274 -9.60 7.99 -21.04
C SER A 274 -8.49 6.93 -20.91
N SER A 275 -8.42 6.04 -21.90
CA SER A 275 -7.46 4.92 -21.94
C SER A 275 -6.57 4.93 -23.19
N LEU A 276 -6.92 5.75 -24.17
CA LEU A 276 -6.24 6.03 -25.43
C LEU A 276 -5.98 7.54 -25.54
N GLY A 277 -5.09 7.93 -26.46
CA GLY A 277 -4.65 9.33 -26.53
C GLY A 277 -3.84 9.71 -25.29
N LEU A 278 -4.29 10.74 -24.58
CA LEU A 278 -3.80 11.09 -23.24
C LEU A 278 -4.60 10.29 -22.21
N ARG A 279 -3.93 9.46 -21.44
CA ARG A 279 -4.54 8.57 -20.44
C ARG A 279 -4.87 9.31 -19.15
N GLY A 280 -5.97 8.91 -18.48
CA GLY A 280 -6.42 9.53 -17.21
C GLY A 280 -6.98 10.94 -17.38
N CYS A 281 -7.34 11.31 -18.61
CA CYS A 281 -7.92 12.61 -18.93
C CYS A 281 -9.44 12.49 -19.15
N ALA A 282 -10.10 13.63 -19.22
CA ALA A 282 -11.54 13.69 -19.50
C ALA A 282 -11.85 13.06 -20.87
N ASP A 283 -12.85 12.17 -20.89
CA ASP A 283 -13.43 11.52 -22.06
C ASP A 283 -14.95 11.61 -21.90
N ALA A 284 -15.56 12.51 -22.67
CA ALA A 284 -16.95 12.90 -22.48
C ALA A 284 -17.96 11.91 -23.10
N ASP A 285 -17.56 11.07 -24.04
CA ASP A 285 -18.44 10.09 -24.69
C ASP A 285 -18.11 8.62 -24.39
N LEU A 286 -17.00 8.38 -23.70
CA LEU A 286 -16.55 7.10 -23.17
C LEU A 286 -16.14 6.09 -24.25
N ASP A 287 -15.55 6.55 -25.34
CA ASP A 287 -14.95 5.67 -26.36
C ASP A 287 -13.48 5.30 -26.08
N GLY A 288 -12.90 5.94 -25.07
CA GLY A 288 -11.55 5.72 -24.59
C GLY A 288 -10.56 6.80 -25.01
N TRP A 289 -10.85 7.67 -25.98
CA TRP A 289 -9.98 8.79 -26.35
C TRP A 289 -10.27 10.02 -25.48
N ASP A 290 -9.23 10.78 -25.15
CA ASP A 290 -9.42 12.02 -24.39
C ASP A 290 -9.99 13.15 -25.26
N ASP A 291 -10.80 14.01 -24.64
CA ASP A 291 -11.48 15.15 -25.29
C ASP A 291 -10.53 16.09 -26.07
N SER A 292 -9.24 16.14 -25.72
CA SER A 292 -8.29 17.09 -26.29
C SER A 292 -7.62 16.58 -27.57
N THR A 293 -7.47 15.27 -27.71
CA THR A 293 -6.92 14.64 -28.91
C THR A 293 -7.97 13.98 -29.78
N ASP A 294 -9.15 13.70 -29.23
CA ASP A 294 -10.31 13.23 -29.95
C ASP A 294 -10.88 14.30 -30.91
N ALA A 295 -11.01 13.94 -32.19
CA ALA A 295 -11.62 14.80 -33.21
C ALA A 295 -13.14 14.97 -33.01
N PHE A 296 -13.79 14.02 -32.33
CA PHE A 296 -15.22 13.99 -32.04
C PHE A 296 -15.56 13.64 -30.57
N PRO A 297 -15.21 14.51 -29.59
CA PRO A 297 -15.36 14.23 -28.14
C PRO A 297 -16.78 13.96 -27.59
N LEU A 298 -17.79 13.93 -28.45
CA LEU A 298 -19.20 13.73 -28.08
C LEU A 298 -19.83 12.58 -28.89
N PHE A 299 -19.06 11.90 -29.73
CA PHE A 299 -19.52 10.85 -30.62
C PHE A 299 -18.63 9.60 -30.50
N ALA A 300 -18.94 8.74 -29.55
CA ALA A 300 -18.15 7.56 -29.18
C ALA A 300 -17.84 6.53 -30.29
N SER A 301 -18.38 6.73 -31.49
CA SER A 301 -18.08 5.91 -32.65
C SER A 301 -17.00 6.53 -33.55
N GLN A 302 -16.51 7.72 -33.27
CA GLN A 302 -15.55 8.45 -34.09
C GLN A 302 -14.52 9.12 -33.20
N TRP A 303 -13.24 9.02 -33.55
CA TRP A 303 -12.15 9.63 -32.77
C TRP A 303 -11.07 10.32 -33.63
N ILE A 304 -11.13 10.12 -34.95
CA ILE A 304 -10.14 10.62 -35.91
C ILE A 304 -10.84 11.24 -37.12
N ASP A 305 -10.35 12.41 -37.54
CA ASP A 305 -10.77 13.16 -38.72
C ASP A 305 -9.49 13.61 -39.44
N ARG A 306 -9.10 12.90 -40.49
CA ARG A 306 -7.78 13.14 -41.10
C ARG A 306 -7.76 14.37 -42.00
N ASP A 307 -8.84 14.68 -42.68
CA ASP A 307 -8.91 15.80 -43.62
C ASP A 307 -9.59 17.06 -43.05
N GLY A 308 -10.22 16.93 -41.89
CA GLY A 308 -10.78 18.02 -41.10
C GLY A 308 -12.16 18.48 -41.60
N ASP A 309 -12.93 17.62 -42.26
CA ASP A 309 -14.22 17.96 -42.84
C ASP A 309 -15.41 17.79 -41.86
N GLY A 310 -15.16 17.22 -40.68
CA GLY A 310 -16.14 16.98 -39.64
C GLY A 310 -16.91 15.67 -39.79
N TRP A 311 -16.43 14.74 -40.61
CA TRP A 311 -16.82 13.33 -40.69
C TRP A 311 -15.61 12.46 -40.30
N GLY A 312 -15.87 11.35 -39.62
CA GLY A 312 -14.80 10.55 -39.00
C GLY A 312 -14.43 9.32 -39.81
N ASP A 313 -13.15 8.96 -39.78
CA ASP A 313 -12.60 7.86 -40.59
C ASP A 313 -13.04 6.46 -40.09
N ASN A 314 -13.70 6.33 -38.92
CA ASN A 314 -14.08 5.01 -38.41
C ASN A 314 -15.27 4.42 -39.18
N GLN A 315 -14.97 3.43 -40.00
CA GLN A 315 -15.96 2.71 -40.85
C GLN A 315 -16.64 1.53 -40.15
N SER A 316 -16.58 1.47 -38.81
CA SER A 316 -17.26 0.42 -38.05
C SER A 316 -18.76 0.46 -38.28
N ILE A 317 -19.40 -0.71 -38.35
CA ILE A 317 -20.84 -0.81 -38.60
C ILE A 317 -21.62 -0.08 -37.49
N GLY A 318 -22.49 0.85 -37.88
CA GLY A 318 -23.29 1.63 -36.96
C GLY A 318 -22.59 2.85 -36.37
N ALA A 319 -21.36 3.16 -36.82
CA ALA A 319 -20.73 4.43 -36.50
C ALA A 319 -21.53 5.60 -37.08
N LEU A 320 -21.62 6.68 -36.31
CA LEU A 320 -22.21 7.94 -36.77
C LEU A 320 -21.16 8.71 -37.57
N ARG A 321 -21.61 9.55 -38.50
CA ARG A 321 -20.75 10.47 -39.28
C ARG A 321 -19.56 9.80 -39.97
N ILE A 322 -19.80 8.68 -40.64
CA ILE A 322 -18.77 7.95 -41.38
C ILE A 322 -18.28 8.78 -42.57
N ASP A 323 -16.96 8.92 -42.68
CA ASP A 323 -16.28 9.38 -43.88
C ASP A 323 -15.78 8.20 -44.71
N HIS A 324 -16.22 8.15 -45.98
CA HIS A 324 -15.76 7.17 -46.95
C HIS A 324 -14.57 7.64 -47.80
N HIS A 325 -14.17 8.91 -47.71
CA HIS A 325 -12.98 9.45 -48.36
C HIS A 325 -12.07 10.20 -47.35
N PRO A 326 -11.37 9.47 -46.44
CA PRO A 326 -10.55 10.02 -45.35
C PRO A 326 -9.43 11.00 -45.71
N ASP A 327 -9.19 11.26 -46.99
CA ASP A 327 -8.12 12.14 -47.46
C ASP A 327 -8.68 13.29 -48.34
N ASP A 328 -10.00 13.43 -48.49
CA ASP A 328 -10.66 14.43 -49.35
C ASP A 328 -11.71 15.27 -48.60
N PRO A 329 -11.32 16.48 -48.13
CA PRO A 329 -12.16 17.29 -47.26
C PRO A 329 -13.39 17.91 -47.95
N GLU A 330 -13.56 17.68 -49.25
CA GLU A 330 -14.74 18.12 -50.00
C GLU A 330 -15.77 16.99 -50.18
N GLN A 331 -15.46 15.75 -49.80
CA GLN A 331 -16.30 14.58 -50.09
C GLN A 331 -16.30 13.53 -48.98
N TRP A 332 -17.36 13.47 -48.16
CA TRP A 332 -17.50 12.44 -47.12
C TRP A 332 -18.40 11.24 -47.50
N SER A 333 -19.42 11.48 -48.33
CA SER A 333 -20.48 10.49 -48.63
C SER A 333 -20.22 9.67 -49.89
N LEU A 334 -20.73 8.44 -49.92
CA LEU A 334 -20.76 7.61 -51.12
C LEU A 334 -21.87 8.02 -52.09
N ASP A 335 -21.58 7.91 -53.38
CA ASP A 335 -22.57 8.13 -54.44
C ASP A 335 -23.40 6.86 -54.65
N VAL A 336 -24.62 6.85 -54.11
CA VAL A 336 -25.64 5.83 -54.37
C VAL A 336 -26.85 6.52 -54.97
N THR A 337 -27.40 5.96 -56.05
CA THR A 337 -28.56 6.54 -56.74
C THR A 337 -29.83 5.71 -56.49
N LEU A 338 -30.93 6.39 -56.20
CA LEU A 338 -32.28 5.86 -56.02
C LEU A 338 -33.17 6.34 -57.16
N SER A 339 -33.73 5.40 -57.93
CA SER A 339 -34.75 5.73 -58.94
C SER A 339 -35.98 4.88 -58.76
N CYS A 340 -37.12 5.50 -58.46
CA CYS A 340 -38.40 4.81 -58.28
C CYS A 340 -39.41 5.16 -59.37
N SER A 341 -40.18 4.16 -59.82
CA SER A 341 -41.18 4.31 -60.88
C SER A 341 -42.44 3.46 -60.59
N PRO A 342 -43.65 3.96 -60.93
CA PRO A 342 -43.92 5.29 -61.46
C PRO A 342 -43.89 6.38 -60.36
N PRO A 343 -43.56 7.65 -60.70
CA PRO A 343 -43.45 8.74 -59.72
C PRO A 343 -44.81 9.21 -59.19
N THR A 344 -45.89 8.91 -59.90
CA THR A 344 -47.26 9.20 -59.50
C THR A 344 -48.07 7.91 -59.61
N ASN A 345 -48.79 7.57 -58.56
CA ASN A 345 -49.59 6.36 -58.45
C ASN A 345 -51.03 6.74 -58.12
N GLU A 346 -51.98 6.25 -58.90
CA GLU A 346 -53.41 6.40 -58.59
C GLU A 346 -53.88 5.15 -57.86
N VAL A 347 -54.58 5.33 -56.75
CA VAL A 347 -55.11 4.27 -55.91
C VAL A 347 -56.59 4.51 -55.71
N ASP A 348 -57.41 3.51 -55.98
CA ASP A 348 -58.84 3.55 -55.69
C ASP A 348 -59.15 2.91 -54.33
N ILE A 349 -59.66 3.72 -53.40
CA ILE A 349 -59.97 3.31 -52.03
C ILE A 349 -61.19 2.38 -52.03
N ALA A 350 -62.12 2.53 -52.98
CA ALA A 350 -63.34 1.73 -53.04
C ALA A 350 -63.08 0.25 -53.35
N THR A 351 -62.04 -0.04 -54.12
CA THR A 351 -61.63 -1.39 -54.53
C THR A 351 -60.46 -1.94 -53.72
N ALA A 352 -59.96 -1.17 -52.73
CA ALA A 352 -58.74 -1.47 -51.98
C ALA A 352 -57.53 -1.70 -52.91
N ASP A 353 -57.39 -0.86 -53.94
CA ASP A 353 -56.23 -0.90 -54.82
C ASP A 353 -54.94 -0.60 -54.04
N VAL A 354 -53.82 -1.10 -54.55
CA VAL A 354 -52.49 -0.92 -53.95
C VAL A 354 -51.56 -0.32 -54.99
N ALA A 355 -50.88 0.76 -54.62
CA ALA A 355 -49.79 1.30 -55.42
C ALA A 355 -48.56 0.39 -55.28
N ILE A 356 -48.02 -0.09 -56.40
CA ILE A 356 -46.77 -0.84 -56.46
C ILE A 356 -45.68 0.07 -57.01
N ILE A 357 -44.78 0.48 -56.13
CA ILE A 357 -43.64 1.33 -56.50
C ILE A 357 -42.43 0.42 -56.66
N THR A 358 -41.79 0.48 -57.83
CA THR A 358 -40.54 -0.24 -58.08
C THR A 358 -39.38 0.72 -57.95
N CYS A 359 -38.54 0.53 -56.94
CA CYS A 359 -37.31 1.29 -56.75
C CYS A 359 -36.10 0.48 -57.22
N THR A 360 -35.24 1.12 -58.00
CA THR A 360 -33.94 0.63 -58.42
C THR A 360 -32.87 1.40 -57.66
N LEU A 361 -32.05 0.69 -56.89
CA LEU A 361 -30.86 1.23 -56.26
C LEU A 361 -29.64 0.89 -57.13
N SER A 362 -28.72 1.83 -57.32
CA SER A 362 -27.45 1.61 -58.01
C SER A 362 -26.29 2.17 -57.20
N ASN A 363 -25.34 1.30 -56.84
CA ASN A 363 -24.09 1.66 -56.18
C ASN A 363 -23.08 2.17 -57.21
N GLN A 364 -22.52 3.38 -57.03
CA GLN A 364 -21.44 3.91 -57.87
C GLN A 364 -20.08 3.88 -57.15
N ALA A 365 -20.00 3.27 -55.97
CA ALA A 365 -18.77 3.09 -55.24
C ALA A 365 -18.06 1.78 -55.62
N GLU A 366 -16.72 1.80 -55.62
CA GLU A 366 -15.87 0.62 -55.85
C GLU A 366 -15.94 -0.42 -54.71
N VAL A 367 -16.66 -0.12 -53.64
CA VAL A 367 -16.83 -0.96 -52.45
C VAL A 367 -18.27 -1.46 -52.31
N ALA A 368 -18.43 -2.65 -51.75
CA ALA A 368 -19.74 -3.16 -51.38
C ALA A 368 -20.22 -2.47 -50.10
N LEU A 369 -21.52 -2.17 -50.02
CA LEU A 369 -22.09 -1.36 -48.96
C LEU A 369 -23.47 -1.87 -48.51
N MET A 370 -23.78 -1.66 -47.23
CA MET A 370 -25.07 -1.97 -46.65
C MET A 370 -25.85 -0.67 -46.45
N VAL A 371 -27.05 -0.60 -47.03
CA VAL A 371 -27.92 0.57 -46.93
C VAL A 371 -29.30 0.17 -46.43
N ILE A 372 -29.98 1.12 -45.80
CA ILE A 372 -31.35 1.00 -45.35
C ILE A 372 -32.21 1.83 -46.30
N LEU A 373 -33.06 1.17 -47.06
CA LEU A 373 -34.11 1.84 -47.81
C LEU A 373 -35.26 2.13 -46.85
N VAL A 374 -35.59 3.41 -46.65
CA VAL A 374 -36.67 3.86 -45.74
C VAL A 374 -37.73 4.57 -46.56
N TRP A 375 -39.01 4.33 -46.26
CA TRP A 375 -40.11 5.08 -46.87
C TRP A 375 -41.03 5.69 -45.81
N ASP A 376 -40.93 7.02 -45.73
CA ASP A 376 -41.70 7.85 -44.81
C ASP A 376 -43.07 8.15 -45.41
N VAL A 377 -44.09 7.41 -44.97
CA VAL A 377 -45.48 7.59 -45.43
C VAL A 377 -46.22 8.66 -44.60
N PRO A 378 -47.01 9.55 -45.24
CA PRO A 378 -47.78 10.57 -44.55
C PRO A 378 -49.03 9.99 -43.86
N ILE A 379 -49.65 10.78 -42.98
CA ILE A 379 -50.92 10.43 -42.33
C ILE A 379 -52.00 10.27 -43.42
N GLY A 380 -52.70 9.12 -43.43
CA GLY A 380 -53.74 8.78 -44.42
C GLY A 380 -53.30 7.81 -45.52
N VAL A 381 -52.03 7.37 -45.49
CA VAL A 381 -51.51 6.26 -46.32
C VAL A 381 -50.92 5.20 -45.39
N TYR A 382 -51.23 3.93 -45.64
CA TYR A 382 -50.65 2.81 -44.89
C TYR A 382 -49.75 1.94 -45.77
N THR A 383 -48.80 1.25 -45.13
CA THR A 383 -47.84 0.32 -45.75
C THR A 383 -47.54 -0.83 -44.79
N ASP A 384 -47.16 -2.00 -45.33
CA ASP A 384 -46.90 -3.21 -44.55
C ASP A 384 -45.57 -3.16 -43.77
N ASP A 385 -44.53 -2.61 -44.41
CA ASP A 385 -43.18 -2.42 -43.85
C ASP A 385 -42.82 -0.93 -43.96
N LYS A 386 -41.77 -0.45 -43.27
CA LYS A 386 -41.32 0.96 -43.37
C LYS A 386 -39.87 1.13 -43.81
N SER A 387 -39.11 0.05 -43.79
CA SER A 387 -37.71 0.06 -44.15
C SER A 387 -37.24 -1.34 -44.55
N GLN A 388 -36.20 -1.42 -45.36
CA GLN A 388 -35.54 -2.66 -45.74
C GLN A 388 -34.03 -2.49 -45.78
N LEU A 389 -33.29 -3.41 -45.14
CA LEU A 389 -31.84 -3.48 -45.25
C LEU A 389 -31.44 -4.16 -46.56
N ILE A 390 -30.53 -3.54 -47.31
CA ILE A 390 -30.11 -3.96 -48.64
C ILE A 390 -28.59 -4.00 -48.69
N HIS A 391 -28.04 -5.14 -49.13
CA HIS A 391 -26.62 -5.27 -49.44
C HIS A 391 -26.39 -5.00 -50.93
N LEU A 392 -25.61 -3.96 -51.24
CA LEU A 392 -25.23 -3.57 -52.58
C LEU A 392 -23.78 -4.00 -52.84
N SER A 393 -23.56 -4.74 -53.93
CA SER A 393 -22.22 -5.13 -54.37
C SER A 393 -21.48 -3.91 -54.94
N ALA A 394 -20.14 -3.98 -54.97
CA ALA A 394 -19.28 -2.98 -55.59
C ALA A 394 -19.60 -2.72 -57.08
N GLU A 395 -19.28 -1.52 -57.55
CA GLU A 395 -19.36 -1.12 -58.95
C GLU A 395 -18.65 -2.13 -59.87
N GLY A 396 -19.30 -2.50 -60.98
CA GLY A 396 -18.72 -3.42 -61.99
C GLY A 396 -18.84 -4.93 -61.71
N SER A 397 -19.41 -5.35 -60.56
CA SER A 397 -19.81 -6.74 -60.31
C SER A 397 -21.19 -7.07 -60.93
N SER A 398 -21.63 -8.34 -60.94
CA SER A 398 -22.95 -8.72 -61.48
C SER A 398 -24.08 -8.17 -60.59
N ASP A 399 -24.64 -7.03 -61.02
CA ASP A 399 -25.84 -6.27 -60.60
C ASP A 399 -26.21 -6.34 -59.10
N ALA A 400 -25.91 -5.37 -58.23
CA ALA A 400 -25.82 -3.89 -58.30
C ALA A 400 -27.15 -3.15 -58.51
N VAL A 401 -28.16 -3.80 -59.10
CA VAL A 401 -29.54 -3.29 -59.21
C VAL A 401 -30.46 -4.18 -58.38
N LYS A 402 -31.00 -3.64 -57.28
CA LYS A 402 -32.06 -4.29 -56.50
C LYS A 402 -33.39 -3.59 -56.78
N GLN A 403 -34.32 -4.33 -57.37
CA GLN A 403 -35.71 -3.91 -57.48
C GLN A 403 -36.41 -4.18 -56.14
N VAL A 404 -36.89 -3.12 -55.50
CA VAL A 404 -37.71 -3.21 -54.30
C VAL A 404 -39.15 -2.86 -54.67
N PHE A 405 -40.08 -3.73 -54.24
CA PHE A 405 -41.51 -3.54 -54.44
C PHE A 405 -42.12 -3.00 -53.15
N LEU A 406 -42.57 -1.75 -53.18
CA LEU A 406 -43.25 -1.13 -52.05
C LEU A 406 -44.76 -1.12 -52.29
N ARG A 407 -45.52 -1.32 -51.23
CA ARG A 407 -46.99 -1.33 -51.25
C ARG A 407 -47.52 -0.20 -50.39
N ALA A 408 -48.35 0.64 -50.99
CA ALA A 408 -49.03 1.73 -50.30
C ALA A 408 -50.51 1.75 -50.67
N SER A 409 -51.35 2.07 -49.70
CA SER A 409 -52.81 2.08 -49.82
C SER A 409 -53.38 3.30 -49.11
N GLY A 410 -54.32 3.98 -49.78
CA GLY A 410 -54.93 5.21 -49.28
C GLY A 410 -56.09 4.94 -48.32
N GLU A 411 -56.24 5.78 -47.29
CA GLU A 411 -57.32 5.68 -46.31
C GLU A 411 -58.43 6.73 -46.55
N SER A 412 -58.10 7.88 -47.15
CA SER A 412 -59.07 8.91 -47.54
C SER A 412 -58.76 9.56 -48.88
N VAL A 413 -59.77 10.06 -49.59
CA VAL A 413 -59.60 10.65 -50.92
C VAL A 413 -58.72 11.89 -50.82
N GLY A 414 -57.67 11.98 -51.64
CA GLY A 414 -56.73 13.09 -51.61
C GLY A 414 -55.40 12.81 -52.29
N GLU A 415 -54.56 13.84 -52.37
CA GLU A 415 -53.18 13.74 -52.85
C GLU A 415 -52.23 13.64 -51.65
N TYR A 416 -51.39 12.61 -51.63
CA TYR A 416 -50.41 12.34 -50.60
C TYR A 416 -49.01 12.33 -51.20
N MET A 417 -48.04 12.83 -50.43
CA MET A 417 -46.63 12.82 -50.79
C MET A 417 -45.89 11.87 -49.85
N THR A 418 -45.24 10.85 -50.40
CA THR A 418 -44.37 9.94 -49.65
C THR A 418 -42.92 10.13 -50.08
N ILE A 419 -42.01 9.99 -49.12
CA ILE A 419 -40.57 10.17 -49.35
C ILE A 419 -39.90 8.82 -49.18
N ILE A 420 -39.22 8.35 -50.22
CA ILE A 420 -38.37 7.16 -50.17
C ILE A 420 -36.94 7.64 -50.15
N LYS A 421 -36.15 7.20 -49.18
CA LYS A 421 -34.76 7.62 -49.00
C LYS A 421 -33.86 6.42 -48.75
N ILE A 422 -32.61 6.54 -49.16
CA ILE A 422 -31.55 5.59 -48.83
C ILE A 422 -30.73 6.20 -47.70
N GLU A 423 -30.56 5.48 -46.60
CA GLU A 423 -29.73 5.87 -45.47
C GLU A 423 -28.65 4.81 -45.25
N GLU A 424 -27.45 5.21 -44.83
CA GLU A 424 -26.48 4.26 -44.28
C GLU A 424 -26.83 3.92 -42.83
N PRO A 425 -26.52 2.71 -42.35
CA PRO A 425 -26.61 2.40 -40.92
C PRO A 425 -25.73 3.36 -40.11
N GLY A 426 -26.35 4.26 -39.34
CA GLY A 426 -25.65 5.32 -38.59
C GLY A 426 -25.48 6.65 -39.35
N GLY A 427 -25.95 6.73 -40.60
CA GLY A 427 -25.92 7.97 -41.37
C GLY A 427 -26.92 9.02 -40.84
N GLU A 428 -26.46 10.25 -40.65
CA GLU A 428 -27.33 11.39 -40.29
C GLU A 428 -28.08 11.97 -41.50
N LYS A 429 -27.59 11.71 -42.71
CA LYS A 429 -28.14 12.23 -43.96
C LYS A 429 -28.47 11.08 -44.93
N PRO A 430 -29.58 11.21 -45.70
CA PRO A 430 -29.85 10.25 -46.75
C PRO A 430 -28.83 10.39 -47.88
N LEU A 431 -28.38 9.26 -48.44
CA LEU A 431 -27.52 9.19 -49.61
C LEU A 431 -28.25 9.70 -50.86
N ASP A 432 -29.53 9.32 -51.01
CA ASP A 432 -30.40 9.82 -52.06
C ASP A 432 -31.87 9.76 -51.60
N THR A 433 -32.72 10.58 -52.22
CA THR A 433 -34.14 10.72 -51.86
C THR A 433 -35.01 10.88 -53.09
N GLN A 434 -36.07 10.08 -53.17
CA GLN A 434 -37.09 10.11 -54.20
C GLN A 434 -38.45 10.42 -53.61
N VAL A 435 -39.12 11.44 -54.17
CA VAL A 435 -40.50 11.77 -53.83
C VAL A 435 -41.45 10.99 -54.73
N ILE A 436 -42.50 10.41 -54.15
CA ILE A 436 -43.58 9.72 -54.87
C ILE A 436 -44.93 10.32 -54.49
N ASP A 437 -45.73 10.60 -55.50
CA ASP A 437 -47.09 11.08 -55.35
C ASP A 437 -48.08 9.91 -55.36
N ILE A 438 -49.00 9.89 -54.39
CA ILE A 438 -50.12 8.94 -54.32
C ILE A 438 -51.42 9.73 -54.40
N ILE A 439 -52.20 9.48 -55.43
CA ILE A 439 -53.52 10.08 -55.65
C ILE A 439 -54.55 9.04 -55.26
N ALA A 440 -55.19 9.22 -54.11
CA ALA A 440 -56.24 8.33 -53.65
C ALA A 440 -57.60 8.84 -54.14
N ASN A 441 -58.26 8.06 -54.98
CA ASN A 441 -59.58 8.32 -55.54
C ASN A 441 -60.61 7.35 -54.94
N ASP A 442 -61.89 7.66 -55.08
CA ASP A 442 -63.00 6.78 -54.69
C ASP A 442 -63.92 6.61 -55.90
N SER A 443 -63.94 5.41 -56.49
CA SER A 443 -64.76 5.10 -57.66
C SER A 443 -66.19 4.68 -57.33
N THR A 444 -66.62 4.72 -56.07
CA THR A 444 -68.02 4.45 -55.75
C THR A 444 -68.94 5.42 -56.53
N PRO A 445 -69.93 4.92 -57.29
CA PRO A 445 -70.85 5.79 -58.02
C PRO A 445 -71.62 6.67 -57.03
N GLY A 446 -71.40 7.98 -57.08
CA GLY A 446 -72.08 8.91 -56.18
C GLY A 446 -73.59 8.89 -56.35
N GLU A 447 -74.32 8.64 -55.26
CA GLU A 447 -75.58 9.34 -55.02
C GLU A 447 -75.25 10.82 -54.77
N GLU A 448 -76.09 11.72 -55.29
CA GLU A 448 -75.94 13.17 -55.15
C GLU A 448 -75.75 13.61 -53.69
N PRO A 449 -74.94 14.65 -53.41
CA PRO A 449 -74.52 14.98 -52.06
C PRO A 449 -75.65 15.66 -51.27
N GLU A 450 -75.98 15.10 -50.11
CA GLU A 450 -76.57 15.90 -49.03
C GLU A 450 -75.52 16.88 -48.50
N SER A 451 -75.96 18.13 -48.29
CA SER A 451 -75.14 19.22 -47.79
C SER A 451 -74.58 18.92 -46.39
N GLY A 452 -73.35 18.41 -46.32
CA GLY A 452 -72.52 18.39 -45.13
C GLY A 452 -71.45 19.48 -45.24
N SER A 453 -71.48 20.46 -44.36
CA SER A 453 -70.58 21.61 -44.35
C SER A 453 -69.10 21.20 -44.38
N GLN A 454 -68.40 21.51 -45.48
CA GLN A 454 -66.94 21.59 -45.49
C GLN A 454 -66.52 22.75 -44.58
N LYS A 455 -65.87 22.45 -43.46
CA LYS A 455 -65.03 23.43 -42.76
C LYS A 455 -63.68 23.43 -43.46
N GLU A 456 -63.47 24.39 -44.36
CA GLU A 456 -62.13 24.78 -44.78
C GLU A 456 -61.39 25.30 -43.56
N GLY A 457 -60.43 24.51 -43.05
CA GLY A 457 -59.41 24.99 -42.14
C GLY A 457 -58.38 25.80 -42.94
N GLU A 458 -58.67 27.08 -43.19
CA GLU A 458 -57.72 28.02 -43.79
C GLU A 458 -56.54 28.30 -42.82
N GLY A 459 -55.49 27.49 -42.92
CA GLY A 459 -54.20 27.75 -42.26
C GLY A 459 -53.33 28.65 -43.13
N THR A 460 -52.98 29.84 -42.63
CA THR A 460 -51.98 30.72 -43.24
C THR A 460 -50.64 30.53 -42.54
N PHE A 461 -49.57 30.30 -43.29
CA PHE A 461 -48.19 30.32 -42.79
C PHE A 461 -47.47 31.49 -43.46
N ALA A 462 -46.95 32.43 -42.66
CA ALA A 462 -46.25 33.64 -43.12
C ALA A 462 -46.98 34.47 -44.21
N GLY A 463 -48.31 34.54 -44.15
CA GLY A 463 -49.12 35.38 -45.05
C GLY A 463 -49.37 34.82 -46.46
N ILE A 464 -48.94 33.59 -46.75
CA ILE A 464 -49.24 32.90 -48.02
C ILE A 464 -50.43 31.96 -47.81
N LYS A 465 -51.41 32.01 -48.72
CA LYS A 465 -52.58 31.12 -48.71
C LYS A 465 -52.10 29.70 -49.07
N MET A 466 -52.16 28.75 -48.14
CA MET A 466 -51.68 27.39 -48.41
C MET A 466 -52.73 26.60 -49.21
N ASN A 467 -52.42 26.33 -50.48
CA ASN A 467 -53.08 25.31 -51.31
C ASN A 467 -52.05 24.23 -51.69
N ALA A 468 -52.48 23.11 -52.27
CA ALA A 468 -51.60 22.01 -52.67
C ALA A 468 -50.40 22.46 -53.54
N GLN A 469 -50.58 23.48 -54.39
CA GLN A 469 -49.49 24.05 -55.20
C GLN A 469 -48.47 24.86 -54.38
N ASN A 470 -48.92 25.60 -53.37
CA ASN A 470 -48.04 26.39 -52.50
C ASN A 470 -47.30 25.49 -51.49
N PHE A 471 -47.89 24.36 -51.09
CA PHE A 471 -47.20 23.33 -50.32
C PHE A 471 -46.14 22.61 -51.17
N ARG A 472 -46.45 22.25 -52.42
CA ARG A 472 -45.48 21.72 -53.39
C ARG A 472 -44.29 22.65 -53.60
N LEU A 473 -44.52 23.97 -53.64
CA LEU A 473 -43.45 24.96 -53.82
C LEU A 473 -42.55 25.09 -52.57
N ILE A 474 -43.12 24.95 -51.37
CA ILE A 474 -42.35 24.96 -50.12
C ILE A 474 -41.59 23.64 -49.96
N ALA A 475 -42.22 22.49 -50.19
CA ALA A 475 -41.59 21.16 -50.10
C ALA A 475 -40.44 21.00 -51.10
N ALA A 476 -40.65 21.37 -52.38
CA ALA A 476 -39.61 21.38 -53.39
C ALA A 476 -38.52 22.43 -53.10
N GLY A 477 -38.89 23.57 -52.51
CA GLY A 477 -37.95 24.60 -52.05
C GLY A 477 -37.07 24.14 -50.87
N SER A 478 -37.62 23.36 -49.94
CA SER A 478 -36.86 22.74 -48.84
C SER A 478 -35.96 21.60 -49.31
N VAL A 479 -36.39 20.78 -50.27
CA VAL A 479 -35.53 19.75 -50.89
C VAL A 479 -34.35 20.40 -51.64
N LEU A 480 -34.60 21.50 -52.34
CA LEU A 480 -33.54 22.26 -53.02
C LEU A 480 -32.56 22.95 -52.04
N LEU A 481 -33.05 23.42 -50.89
CA LEU A 481 -32.18 24.00 -49.84
C LEU A 481 -31.35 22.93 -49.11
N ILE A 482 -31.89 21.73 -48.94
CA ILE A 482 -31.18 20.57 -48.35
C ILE A 482 -30.09 20.06 -49.32
N LEU A 483 -30.32 20.14 -50.64
CA LEU A 483 -29.33 19.76 -51.66
C LEU A 483 -28.26 20.83 -51.95
N ILE A 484 -28.57 22.13 -51.82
CA ILE A 484 -27.62 23.23 -52.10
C ILE A 484 -26.79 23.62 -50.86
N GLY A 485 -27.14 23.15 -49.66
CA GLY A 485 -26.35 23.35 -48.44
C GLY A 485 -24.93 22.78 -48.48
N GLY A 486 -24.63 21.89 -49.44
CA GLY A 486 -23.31 21.32 -49.68
C GLY A 486 -22.36 22.18 -50.55
N ILE A 487 -22.79 23.32 -51.10
CA ILE A 487 -21.92 24.14 -51.96
C ILE A 487 -22.00 25.63 -51.57
N VAL A 488 -21.03 26.04 -50.73
CA VAL A 488 -20.42 27.38 -50.63
C VAL A 488 -21.25 28.50 -49.97
N PHE A 489 -21.13 28.65 -48.65
CA PHE A 489 -21.08 29.98 -48.00
C PHE A 489 -19.63 30.33 -47.62
N ARG A 490 -18.94 31.01 -48.53
CA ARG A 490 -17.68 31.73 -48.23
C ARG A 490 -17.98 32.87 -47.25
N VAL A 491 -17.72 32.65 -45.96
CA VAL A 491 -17.49 33.76 -45.02
C VAL A 491 -16.09 34.30 -45.26
N ALA A 492 -16.03 35.46 -45.91
CA ALA A 492 -14.83 36.28 -45.98
C ALA A 492 -14.42 36.71 -44.55
N LYS A 493 -13.34 36.14 -44.00
CA LYS A 493 -12.64 36.74 -42.86
C LYS A 493 -11.71 37.86 -43.37
N PRO A 494 -11.88 39.12 -42.95
CA PRO A 494 -10.93 40.18 -43.28
C PRO A 494 -9.63 39.98 -42.49
N LYS A 495 -8.50 40.10 -43.20
CA LYS A 495 -7.16 40.21 -42.62
C LYS A 495 -7.06 41.48 -41.78
N THR A 496 -6.66 41.37 -40.52
CA THR A 496 -6.01 42.48 -39.80
C THR A 496 -4.69 42.03 -39.18
N LYS A 497 -3.67 42.84 -39.49
CA LYS A 497 -2.27 42.71 -39.11
C LYS A 497 -2.06 42.92 -37.60
N ALA A 498 -0.98 42.31 -37.14
CA ALA A 498 -0.25 42.54 -35.90
C ALA A 498 -0.23 44.00 -35.40
N GLN A 499 -0.40 44.17 -34.09
CA GLN A 499 0.24 45.23 -33.32
C GLN A 499 0.61 44.75 -31.91
N ARG A 500 1.78 45.24 -31.47
CA ARG A 500 2.56 44.93 -30.26
C ARG A 500 1.89 45.34 -28.94
N ALA A 501 2.22 44.57 -27.90
CA ALA A 501 2.59 44.92 -26.52
C ALA A 501 1.80 46.00 -25.75
N GLY A 502 1.24 45.59 -24.60
CA GLY A 502 0.75 46.48 -23.55
C GLY A 502 0.28 45.71 -22.32
N THR A 503 1.11 45.70 -21.29
CA THR A 503 0.92 45.19 -19.93
C THR A 503 -0.25 45.86 -19.19
N SER A 504 -1.11 45.09 -18.51
CA SER A 504 -1.63 45.45 -17.17
C SER A 504 -2.40 44.32 -16.46
N LYS A 505 -1.84 43.88 -15.33
CA LYS A 505 -2.43 43.45 -14.04
C LYS A 505 -3.93 43.11 -14.00
N PHE A 506 -4.23 41.85 -13.67
CA PHE A 506 -5.49 41.43 -13.07
C PHE A 506 -5.39 41.47 -11.53
N MET A 507 -6.37 42.11 -10.88
CA MET A 507 -6.67 41.93 -9.46
C MET A 507 -7.93 41.06 -9.33
N ASN A 508 -7.76 40.04 -8.50
CA ASN A 508 -8.69 39.26 -7.68
C ASN A 508 -10.10 39.87 -7.42
N THR A 509 -11.14 39.04 -7.50
CA THR A 509 -11.99 38.58 -6.36
C THR A 509 -13.12 37.68 -6.86
N GLY A 510 -13.22 36.48 -6.28
CA GLY A 510 -14.31 35.53 -6.51
C GLY A 510 -15.55 35.78 -5.65
N ASN A 511 -16.58 34.96 -5.89
CA ASN A 511 -17.54 34.52 -4.89
C ASN A 511 -18.34 33.32 -5.44
N PHE A 512 -18.04 32.12 -4.91
CA PHE A 512 -18.85 30.91 -5.05
C PHE A 512 -19.83 30.81 -3.86
N MET A 513 -21.11 30.58 -4.15
CA MET A 513 -22.13 30.16 -3.17
C MET A 513 -22.28 28.64 -3.24
N HIS A 514 -22.14 27.95 -2.10
CA HIS A 514 -22.49 26.52 -1.95
C HIS A 514 -24.01 26.30 -1.88
N PRO A 515 -24.51 25.12 -2.35
CA PRO A 515 -25.75 24.50 -1.87
C PRO A 515 -25.53 23.15 -1.12
N PRO A 516 -26.57 22.59 -0.47
CA PRO A 516 -26.51 21.85 0.82
C PRO A 516 -26.53 20.30 0.70
N PRO A 517 -26.39 19.53 1.81
CA PRO A 517 -26.12 18.08 1.75
C PRO A 517 -27.37 17.20 1.49
N PRO A 518 -27.17 15.96 1.00
CA PRO A 518 -28.25 15.04 0.63
C PRO A 518 -28.85 14.25 1.82
N PRO A 519 -30.07 13.68 1.67
CA PRO A 519 -30.80 12.97 2.72
C PRO A 519 -30.36 11.51 2.91
N PRO A 520 -30.69 10.86 4.05
CA PRO A 520 -30.08 9.60 4.46
C PRO A 520 -30.64 8.38 3.72
N GLN A 521 -29.75 7.44 3.39
CA GLN A 521 -30.05 6.19 2.69
C GLN A 521 -30.71 5.13 3.61
N THR A 522 -31.75 4.49 3.08
CA THR A 522 -32.39 3.30 3.64
C THR A 522 -31.59 2.03 3.33
N GLN A 523 -31.21 1.31 4.38
CA GLN A 523 -30.58 -0.02 4.32
C GLN A 523 -31.50 -1.06 3.66
N TRP A 524 -30.95 -1.86 2.75
CA TRP A 524 -31.50 -3.17 2.37
C TRP A 524 -30.50 -4.28 2.65
N GLN A 525 -31.00 -5.30 3.35
CA GLN A 525 -30.27 -6.44 3.88
C GLN A 525 -29.84 -7.45 2.81
N LYS A 526 -28.70 -8.08 3.10
CA LYS A 526 -28.17 -9.33 2.54
C LYS A 526 -29.18 -10.47 2.60
N ASP A 527 -29.18 -11.34 1.58
CA ASP A 527 -29.05 -12.80 1.74
C ASP A 527 -29.07 -13.55 0.40
N SER A 528 -27.97 -14.23 0.06
CA SER A 528 -27.91 -15.69 -0.22
C SER A 528 -26.67 -16.08 -1.06
N PRO A 529 -25.96 -17.17 -0.71
CA PRO A 529 -24.82 -17.69 -1.46
C PRO A 529 -25.22 -18.84 -2.40
N TRP A 530 -24.57 -18.94 -3.57
CA TRP A 530 -24.56 -20.15 -4.39
C TRP A 530 -23.24 -20.89 -4.16
N GLN A 531 -23.34 -22.15 -3.71
CA GLN A 531 -22.27 -23.14 -3.72
C GLN A 531 -22.28 -23.91 -5.05
N LEU A 532 -21.07 -24.14 -5.57
CA LEU A 532 -20.53 -25.22 -6.44
C LEU A 532 -21.46 -25.92 -7.43
#